data_AF-A0A7Z1N8S6-F1
#
_entry.id   AF-A0A7Z1N8S6-F1
#
_cell.length_a   1.000
_cell.length_b   1.000
_cell.length_c   1.000
_cell.angle_alpha   90.00
_cell.angle_beta   90.00
_cell.angle_gamma   90.00
#
_symmetry.space_group_name_H-M   'P 1'
#
loop_
_entity.id
_entity.type
_entity.pdbx_description
1 polymer ?
#
loop_
_entity_poly.entity_id
_entity_poly.type
_entity_poly.pdbx_seq_one_letter_code
_entity_poly.pdbx_strand_id
1 'polypeptide(L)'
;KDDALMSKDLATINVHSPIEVSLEDTKLTLQDDTTKKIELFKKLEFKQLLADIDTSSTNEEVIDKTFEIEQDFQNVDLNDLNEAVIHFELEGTNYLKDTILKFGFYTNHQHVVINAEDVKDYKHLVQWLEDKNTTKIVYDAKKTYVSAHRL
;
A
#
# COMPACT_ATOMS: atom_id res chain seq x y z
N LYS A 1 -62.65 18.09 17.99
CA LYS A 1 -63.22 17.83 16.63
C LYS A 1 -62.34 18.50 15.59
N ASP A 2 -62.03 19.78 15.78
CA ASP A 2 -61.15 20.53 14.88
C ASP A 2 -59.70 20.02 14.91
N ASP A 3 -59.18 19.64 16.07
CA ASP A 3 -57.84 19.00 16.17
C ASP A 3 -57.75 17.69 15.39
N ALA A 4 -58.83 16.91 15.35
CA ALA A 4 -58.88 15.65 14.61
C ALA A 4 -58.94 15.89 13.08
N LEU A 5 -59.58 16.97 12.64
CA LEU A 5 -59.62 17.37 11.24
C LEU A 5 -58.25 17.91 10.80
N MET A 6 -57.62 18.77 11.61
CA MET A 6 -56.28 19.28 11.36
C MET A 6 -55.22 18.17 11.36
N SER A 7 -55.33 17.21 12.29
CA SER A 7 -54.45 16.04 12.32
C SER A 7 -54.60 15.16 11.08
N LYS A 8 -55.83 15.03 10.54
CA LYS A 8 -56.07 14.32 9.29
C LYS A 8 -55.44 15.04 8.11
N ASP A 9 -55.59 16.36 8.02
CA ASP A 9 -55.04 17.15 6.90
C ASP A 9 -53.50 17.12 6.90
N LEU A 10 -52.86 17.21 8.08
CA LEU A 10 -51.40 17.11 8.23
C LEU A 10 -50.86 15.71 7.93
N ALA A 11 -51.62 14.66 8.25
CA ALA A 11 -51.24 13.28 7.98
C ALA A 11 -51.57 12.84 6.54
N THR A 12 -52.34 13.62 5.79
CA THR A 12 -52.72 13.29 4.42
C THR A 12 -51.55 13.55 3.47
N ILE A 13 -51.12 12.50 2.77
CA ILE A 13 -50.01 12.58 1.81
C ILE A 13 -50.43 13.46 0.61
N ASN A 14 -49.63 14.48 0.32
CA ASN A 14 -49.84 15.34 -0.84
C ASN A 14 -49.30 14.70 -2.13
N VAL A 15 -50.21 14.22 -2.98
CA VAL A 15 -49.91 13.59 -4.28
C VAL A 15 -49.82 14.58 -5.46
N HIS A 16 -50.05 15.88 -5.24
CA HIS A 16 -49.98 16.93 -6.26
C HIS A 16 -48.65 17.69 -6.23
N SER A 17 -47.65 17.14 -5.56
CA SER A 17 -46.32 17.74 -5.50
C SER A 17 -45.70 17.78 -6.91
N PRO A 18 -45.19 18.93 -7.37
CA PRO A 18 -44.64 19.06 -8.71
C PRO A 18 -43.25 18.39 -8.78
N ILE A 19 -43.24 17.08 -8.98
CA ILE A 19 -42.03 16.29 -9.20
C ILE A 19 -41.78 16.16 -10.70
N GLU A 20 -40.54 16.40 -11.13
CA GLU A 20 -40.12 16.29 -12.53
C GLU A 20 -39.74 14.86 -12.93
N VAL A 21 -39.54 13.98 -11.94
CA VAL A 21 -39.17 12.57 -12.14
C VAL A 21 -40.40 11.71 -12.40
N SER A 22 -40.34 10.89 -13.45
CA SER A 22 -41.36 9.89 -13.77
C SER A 22 -40.99 8.52 -13.19
N LEU A 23 -41.96 7.61 -13.14
CA LEU A 23 -41.71 6.23 -12.72
C LEU A 23 -40.69 5.52 -13.64
N GLU A 24 -40.66 5.88 -14.92
CA GLU A 24 -39.73 5.32 -15.88
C GLU A 24 -38.28 5.68 -15.55
N ASP A 25 -38.04 6.87 -15.00
CA ASP A 25 -36.70 7.35 -14.59
C ASP A 25 -36.17 6.62 -13.35
N THR A 26 -37.05 5.96 -12.58
CA THR A 26 -36.67 5.20 -11.38
C THR A 26 -36.19 3.78 -11.69
N LYS A 27 -36.22 3.37 -12.97
CA LYS A 27 -35.73 2.06 -13.38
C LYS A 27 -34.24 1.94 -13.06
N LEU A 28 -33.92 0.94 -12.24
CA LEU A 28 -32.55 0.59 -11.96
C LEU A 28 -31.89 0.09 -13.25
N THR A 29 -31.00 0.90 -13.82
CA THR A 29 -30.15 0.46 -14.92
C THR A 29 -29.11 -0.53 -14.37
N LEU A 30 -28.82 -1.59 -15.12
CA LEU A 30 -27.70 -2.47 -14.81
C LEU A 30 -26.43 -1.62 -14.85
N GLN A 31 -25.83 -1.41 -13.68
CA GLN A 31 -24.60 -0.66 -13.54
C GLN A 31 -23.44 -1.65 -13.62
N ASP A 32 -23.04 -1.98 -14.85
CA ASP A 32 -21.90 -2.87 -15.12
C ASP A 32 -20.57 -2.22 -14.69
N ASP A 33 -20.51 -0.88 -14.63
CA ASP A 33 -19.33 -0.13 -14.20
C ASP A 33 -19.39 0.18 -12.69
N THR A 34 -18.69 -0.63 -11.90
CA THR A 34 -18.52 -0.45 -10.45
C THR A 34 -17.30 0.40 -10.07
N THR A 35 -16.50 0.84 -11.04
CA THR A 35 -15.21 1.54 -10.81
C THR A 35 -15.37 2.77 -9.93
N LYS A 36 -16.35 3.63 -10.24
CA LYS A 36 -16.61 4.87 -9.49
C LYS A 36 -17.09 4.60 -8.06
N LYS A 37 -17.79 3.48 -7.82
CA LYS A 37 -18.23 3.07 -6.48
C LYS A 37 -17.05 2.62 -5.64
N ILE A 38 -16.16 1.80 -6.22
CA ILE A 38 -14.95 1.32 -5.56
C ILE A 38 -14.03 2.49 -5.19
N GLU A 39 -13.82 3.45 -6.09
CA GLU A 39 -13.01 4.64 -5.84
C GLU A 39 -13.58 5.48 -4.68
N LEU A 40 -14.89 5.71 -4.66
CA LEU A 40 -15.56 6.43 -3.59
C LEU A 40 -15.42 5.71 -2.24
N PHE A 41 -15.61 4.39 -2.21
CA PHE A 41 -15.51 3.61 -0.98
C PHE A 41 -14.07 3.54 -0.45
N LYS A 42 -13.06 3.51 -1.34
CA LYS A 42 -11.64 3.65 -0.95
C LYS A 42 -11.39 5.00 -0.30
N LYS A 43 -11.90 6.10 -0.88
CA LYS A 43 -11.75 7.47 -0.33
C LYS A 43 -12.43 7.65 1.04
N LEU A 44 -13.53 6.95 1.28
CA LEU A 44 -14.29 7.01 2.53
C LEU A 44 -13.89 5.94 3.56
N GLU A 45 -12.86 5.14 3.27
CA GLU A 45 -12.36 4.05 4.12
C GLU A 45 -13.40 2.98 4.50
N PHE A 46 -14.40 2.73 3.66
CA PHE A 46 -15.44 1.73 3.90
C PHE A 46 -14.99 0.31 3.55
N LYS A 47 -14.13 -0.27 4.40
CA LYS A 47 -13.50 -1.58 4.20
C LYS A 47 -14.49 -2.75 4.11
N GLN A 48 -15.57 -2.73 4.89
CA GLN A 48 -16.59 -3.80 4.86
C GLN A 48 -17.39 -3.77 3.54
N LEU A 49 -17.85 -2.58 3.14
CA LEU A 49 -18.61 -2.42 1.89
C LEU A 49 -17.77 -2.69 0.63
N LEU A 50 -16.46 -2.48 0.70
CA LEU A 50 -15.53 -2.88 -0.37
C LEU A 50 -15.40 -4.40 -0.50
N ALA A 51 -15.47 -5.14 0.61
CA ALA A 51 -15.37 -6.60 0.62
C ALA A 51 -16.64 -7.29 0.09
N ASP A 52 -17.80 -6.65 0.26
CA ASP A 52 -19.11 -7.17 -0.17
C ASP A 52 -19.42 -6.88 -1.65
N ILE A 53 -18.68 -5.96 -2.29
CA ILE A 53 -18.79 -5.75 -3.74
C ILE A 53 -18.18 -6.97 -4.42
N ASP A 54 -19.01 -7.73 -5.13
CA ASP A 54 -18.65 -8.93 -5.89
C ASP A 54 -17.48 -8.62 -6.83
N THR A 55 -16.26 -8.93 -6.41
CA THR A 55 -15.02 -8.70 -7.16
C THR A 55 -14.82 -9.73 -8.27
N SER A 56 -15.90 -10.37 -8.75
CA SER A 56 -15.84 -11.35 -9.84
C SER A 56 -15.51 -10.74 -11.20
N SER A 57 -15.48 -9.41 -11.32
CA SER A 57 -15.21 -8.72 -12.59
C SER A 57 -14.30 -7.51 -12.46
N THR A 58 -13.28 -7.61 -11.62
CA THR A 58 -11.98 -7.01 -11.91
C THR A 58 -10.98 -7.86 -11.14
N ASN A 59 -10.51 -8.93 -11.80
CA ASN A 59 -9.10 -9.25 -11.64
C ASN A 59 -8.40 -7.92 -11.96
N GLU A 60 -8.07 -7.13 -10.93
CA GLU A 60 -6.79 -6.44 -10.98
C GLU A 60 -5.88 -7.55 -11.48
N GLU A 61 -5.27 -7.39 -12.66
CA GLU A 61 -4.09 -8.17 -12.96
C GLU A 61 -3.25 -7.97 -11.71
N VAL A 62 -3.27 -8.96 -10.82
CA VAL A 62 -2.21 -9.18 -9.88
C VAL A 62 -1.09 -9.38 -10.85
N ILE A 63 -0.40 -8.27 -11.17
CA ILE A 63 0.85 -8.32 -11.87
C ILE A 63 1.64 -9.17 -10.91
N ASP A 64 1.71 -10.46 -11.23
CA ASP A 64 2.45 -11.43 -10.45
C ASP A 64 3.89 -10.99 -10.67
N LYS A 65 4.31 -10.04 -9.84
CA LYS A 65 5.65 -9.48 -9.88
C LYS A 65 6.49 -10.58 -9.28
N THR A 66 6.92 -11.49 -10.13
CA THR A 66 7.93 -12.46 -9.78
C THR A 66 9.20 -11.69 -9.50
N PHE A 67 9.63 -11.68 -8.24
CA PHE A 67 10.90 -11.10 -7.84
C PHE A 67 11.94 -12.21 -7.84
N GLU A 68 12.98 -12.09 -8.66
CA GLU A 68 14.18 -12.91 -8.51
C GLU A 68 15.02 -12.30 -7.39
N ILE A 69 15.12 -13.03 -6.28
CA ILE A 69 15.91 -12.62 -5.11
C ILE A 69 17.24 -13.37 -5.14
N GLU A 70 18.31 -12.63 -5.33
CA GLU A 70 19.68 -13.14 -5.23
C GLU A 70 20.10 -13.21 -3.74
N GLN A 71 20.91 -14.20 -3.39
CA GLN A 71 21.41 -14.41 -2.03
C GLN A 71 22.87 -13.97 -1.86
N ASP A 72 23.45 -13.33 -2.87
CA ASP A 72 24.79 -12.76 -2.82
C ASP A 72 24.91 -11.54 -3.74
N PHE A 73 26.07 -10.88 -3.69
CA PHE A 73 26.39 -9.69 -4.48
C PHE A 73 27.25 -10.02 -5.71
N GLN A 74 27.31 -11.27 -6.19
CA GLN A 74 28.20 -11.64 -7.30
C GLN A 74 27.84 -10.92 -8.62
N ASN A 75 26.55 -10.68 -8.84
CA ASN A 75 26.06 -10.02 -10.06
C ASN A 75 25.80 -8.52 -9.87
N VAL A 76 26.23 -7.95 -8.74
CA VAL A 76 26.04 -6.52 -8.43
C VAL A 76 27.38 -5.81 -8.51
N ASP A 77 27.53 -4.94 -9.51
CA ASP A 77 28.69 -4.04 -9.56
C ASP A 77 28.47 -2.84 -8.64
N LEU A 78 29.12 -2.89 -7.49
CA LEU A 78 29.04 -1.84 -6.47
C LEU A 78 30.01 -0.67 -6.75
N ASN A 79 30.97 -0.81 -7.66
CA ASN A 79 31.98 0.23 -7.87
C ASN A 79 31.43 1.43 -8.66
N ASP A 80 30.53 1.16 -9.62
CA ASP A 80 29.92 2.19 -10.47
C ASP A 80 28.50 2.57 -10.01
N LEU A 81 28.07 2.08 -8.85
CA LEU A 81 26.71 2.28 -8.36
C LEU A 81 26.57 3.58 -7.56
N ASN A 82 25.89 4.57 -8.14
CA ASN A 82 25.68 5.86 -7.49
C ASN A 82 24.55 5.87 -6.46
N GLU A 83 23.50 5.06 -6.67
CA GLU A 83 22.33 5.00 -5.79
C GLU A 83 21.80 3.58 -5.64
N ALA A 84 21.33 3.23 -4.44
CA ALA A 84 20.61 1.98 -4.19
C ALA A 84 19.65 2.12 -3.02
N VAL A 85 18.64 1.25 -2.99
CA VAL A 85 17.73 1.12 -1.84
C VAL A 85 18.28 0.06 -0.90
N ILE A 86 18.34 0.37 0.39
CA ILE A 86 18.79 -0.59 1.42
C ILE A 86 17.76 -0.68 2.54
N HIS A 87 17.67 -1.85 3.16
CA HIS A 87 16.76 -2.10 4.28
C HIS A 87 17.33 -3.12 5.26
N PHE A 88 17.18 -2.84 6.55
CA PHE A 88 17.48 -3.80 7.62
C PHE A 88 16.19 -4.29 8.26
N GLU A 89 15.96 -5.60 8.15
CA GLU A 89 14.85 -6.27 8.80
C GLU A 89 15.23 -6.63 10.23
N LEU A 90 14.36 -6.27 11.18
CA LEU A 90 14.55 -6.52 12.61
C LEU A 90 13.46 -7.48 13.10
N GLU A 91 13.79 -8.29 14.10
CA GLU A 91 12.80 -9.17 14.76
C GLU A 91 11.66 -8.40 15.42
N GLY A 92 11.92 -7.17 15.88
CA GLY A 92 10.96 -6.32 16.55
C GLY A 92 11.12 -4.85 16.21
N THR A 93 10.45 -4.00 16.98
CA THR A 93 10.41 -2.54 16.75
C THR A 93 11.58 -1.81 17.38
N ASN A 94 12.30 -2.42 18.33
CA ASN A 94 13.38 -1.78 19.07
C ASN A 94 14.73 -1.97 18.39
N TYR A 95 15.05 -1.04 17.48
CA TYR A 95 16.30 -1.02 16.72
C TYR A 95 17.58 -0.90 17.56
N LEU A 96 17.50 -0.61 18.86
CA LEU A 96 18.67 -0.58 19.75
C LEU A 96 19.06 -1.95 20.30
N LYS A 97 18.10 -2.88 20.45
CA LYS A 97 18.32 -4.15 21.14
C LYS A 97 17.96 -5.36 20.31
N ASP A 98 16.95 -5.24 19.46
CA ASP A 98 16.41 -6.37 18.72
C ASP A 98 17.42 -6.89 17.69
N THR A 99 17.32 -8.17 17.39
CA THR A 99 18.21 -8.85 16.45
C THR A 99 17.95 -8.37 15.03
N ILE A 100 19.03 -8.10 14.29
CA ILE A 100 18.94 -7.79 12.86
C ILE A 100 18.91 -9.12 12.11
N LEU A 101 17.82 -9.38 11.40
CA LEU A 101 17.56 -10.67 10.76
C LEU A 101 18.18 -10.71 9.37
N LYS A 102 17.84 -9.74 8.52
CA LYS A 102 18.21 -9.72 7.09
C LYS A 102 18.63 -8.32 6.66
N PHE A 103 19.51 -8.29 5.67
CA PHE A 103 19.83 -7.09 4.91
C PHE A 103 19.26 -7.24 3.50
N GLY A 104 18.43 -6.29 3.11
CA GLY A 104 17.86 -6.18 1.77
C GLY A 104 18.55 -5.04 1.01
N PHE A 105 18.80 -5.30 -0.26
CA PHE A 105 19.43 -4.37 -1.18
C PHE A 105 18.70 -4.43 -2.52
N TYR A 106 18.45 -3.26 -3.12
CA TYR A 106 17.81 -3.17 -4.42
C TYR A 106 18.48 -2.12 -5.29
N THR A 107 18.85 -2.53 -6.49
CA THR A 107 19.45 -1.69 -7.53
C THR A 107 18.94 -2.12 -8.89
N ASN A 108 18.62 -1.19 -9.80
CA ASN A 108 18.39 -1.44 -11.23
C ASN A 108 17.77 -2.81 -11.61
N HIS A 109 16.68 -3.21 -10.92
CA HIS A 109 15.92 -4.47 -11.08
C HIS A 109 16.48 -5.75 -10.42
N GLN A 110 17.57 -5.68 -9.68
CA GLN A 110 18.09 -6.77 -8.85
C GLN A 110 17.66 -6.61 -7.40
N HIS A 111 17.10 -7.67 -6.84
CA HIS A 111 16.81 -7.77 -5.42
C HIS A 111 17.83 -8.71 -4.78
N VAL A 112 18.59 -8.22 -3.81
CA VAL A 112 19.55 -9.03 -3.05
C VAL A 112 19.12 -9.07 -1.60
N VAL A 113 19.02 -10.27 -1.03
CA VAL A 113 18.70 -10.46 0.39
C VAL A 113 19.69 -11.43 1.01
N ILE A 114 20.46 -10.95 1.99
CA ILE A 114 21.44 -11.73 2.74
C ILE A 114 21.15 -11.73 4.24
N ASN A 115 21.79 -12.60 5.02
CA ASN A 115 21.74 -12.45 6.48
C ASN A 115 22.48 -11.18 6.87
N ALA A 116 21.96 -10.49 7.89
CA ALA A 116 22.60 -9.27 8.38
C ALA A 116 24.02 -9.52 8.91
N GLU A 117 24.27 -10.71 9.47
CA GLU A 117 25.59 -11.11 9.98
C GLU A 117 26.65 -11.27 8.88
N ASP A 118 26.23 -11.59 7.66
CA ASP A 118 27.12 -11.83 6.50
C ASP A 118 27.56 -10.51 5.85
N VAL A 119 26.87 -9.39 6.12
CA VAL A 119 27.14 -8.07 5.50
C VAL A 119 28.61 -7.66 5.62
N LYS A 120 29.22 -7.91 6.78
CA LYS A 120 30.62 -7.58 7.08
C LYS A 120 31.63 -8.38 6.24
N ASP A 121 31.23 -9.54 5.72
CA ASP A 121 32.09 -10.39 4.91
C ASP A 121 32.19 -9.87 3.46
N TYR A 122 31.22 -9.06 3.02
CA TYR A 122 31.21 -8.40 1.71
C TYR A 122 31.95 -7.06 1.74
N LYS A 123 33.29 -7.09 1.60
CA LYS A 123 34.15 -5.88 1.65
C LYS A 123 33.72 -4.76 0.70
N HIS A 124 33.33 -5.10 -0.54
CA HIS A 124 32.88 -4.11 -1.53
C HIS A 124 31.56 -3.44 -1.11
N LEU A 125 30.65 -4.20 -0.47
CA LEU A 125 29.39 -3.66 0.05
C LEU A 125 29.65 -2.70 1.21
N VAL A 126 30.53 -3.07 2.14
CA VAL A 126 30.91 -2.20 3.26
C VAL A 126 31.53 -0.90 2.75
N GLN A 127 32.46 -0.98 1.79
CA GLN A 127 33.07 0.20 1.17
C GLN A 127 32.03 1.10 0.50
N TRP A 128 31.09 0.52 -0.23
CA TRP A 128 30.00 1.26 -0.86
C TRP A 128 29.08 1.93 0.18
N LEU A 129 28.75 1.24 1.27
CA LEU A 129 27.94 1.77 2.38
C LEU A 129 28.62 2.95 3.08
N GLU A 130 29.95 2.91 3.22
CA GLU A 130 30.75 3.97 3.86
C GLU A 130 31.06 5.16 2.94
N ASP A 131 30.97 4.99 1.62
CA ASP A 131 31.23 6.08 0.67
C ASP A 131 30.20 7.21 0.83
N LYS A 132 30.70 8.45 0.95
CA LYS A 132 29.87 9.65 1.09
C LYS A 132 29.32 10.14 -0.25
N ASN A 133 29.88 9.68 -1.37
CA ASN A 133 29.47 10.07 -2.71
C ASN A 133 28.32 9.22 -3.26
N THR A 134 28.01 8.08 -2.63
CA THR A 134 26.91 7.20 -3.04
C THR A 134 25.67 7.44 -2.19
N THR A 135 24.50 7.41 -2.82
CA THR A 135 23.19 7.71 -2.23
C THR A 135 22.50 6.44 -1.76
N LYS A 136 22.13 6.37 -0.48
CA LYS A 136 21.40 5.25 0.12
C LYS A 136 19.97 5.67 0.37
N ILE A 137 19.03 5.06 -0.34
CA ILE A 137 17.60 5.29 -0.17
C ILE A 137 17.08 4.32 0.89
N VAL A 138 16.47 4.83 1.95
CA VAL A 138 16.08 4.04 3.12
C VAL A 138 14.72 4.48 3.66
N TYR A 139 14.02 3.55 4.28
CA TYR A 139 12.89 3.85 5.15
C TYR A 139 13.39 3.92 6.60
N ASP A 140 13.06 5.01 7.32
CA ASP A 140 13.61 5.32 8.64
C ASP A 140 15.15 5.29 8.69
N ALA A 141 15.76 6.40 8.24
CA ALA A 141 17.21 6.55 8.20
C ALA A 141 17.87 6.40 9.57
N LYS A 142 17.18 6.76 10.66
CA LYS A 142 17.72 6.63 12.02
C LYS A 142 17.81 5.16 12.42
N LYS A 143 16.75 4.39 12.22
CA LYS A 143 16.76 2.93 12.45
C LYS A 143 17.86 2.27 11.63
N THR A 144 17.93 2.59 10.34
CA THR A 144 18.92 2.00 9.42
C THR A 144 20.35 2.32 9.83
N TYR A 145 20.64 3.59 10.16
CA TYR A 145 21.97 4.01 10.60
C TYR A 145 22.41 3.29 11.88
N VAL A 146 21.53 3.21 12.88
CA VAL A 146 21.84 2.55 14.15
C VAL A 146 22.00 1.03 13.96
N SER A 147 21.17 0.42 13.11
CA SER A 147 21.28 -1.02 12.80
C SER A 147 22.61 -1.33 12.11
N ALA A 148 23.00 -0.51 11.13
CA ALA A 148 24.28 -0.65 10.45
C ALA A 148 25.48 -0.49 11.41
N HIS A 149 25.40 0.41 12.38
CA HIS A 149 26.47 0.64 13.36
C HIS A 149 26.59 -0.47 14.43
N ARG A 150 25.62 -1.38 14.51
CA ARG A 150 25.62 -2.52 15.44
C ARG A 150 26.26 -3.78 14.83
N LEU A 151 26.39 -3.84 13.51
CA LEU A 151 27.03 -4.93 12.76
C LEU A 151 28.54 -4.72 12.68
#